data_AF-A0A523VFL9-F1
#
_entry.id   AF-A0A523VFL9-F1
#
_cell.length_a   1.000
_cell.length_b   1.000
_cell.length_c   1.000
_cell.angle_alpha   90.00
_cell.angle_beta   90.00
_cell.angle_gamma   90.00
#
_symmetry.space_group_name_H-M   'P 1'
#
loop_
_entity.id
_entity.type
_entity.pdbx_description
1 polymer ?
#
loop_
_entity_poly.entity_id
_entity_poly.type
_entity_poly.pdbx_seq_one_letter_code
_entity_poly.pdbx_strand_id
1 'polypeptide(L)'
;MVRQQRSGSILIVDCGTAATKAALIDRVDGHYRLIARGEARTTAEYPHFHIGAGVRHAVDQIAAVTGRDFIDMRGDVISPEMSGRQGADVFAATVSASQPLQVVVGGIVRDLSIASAERAVAGTYSRVKAILGDDGGGPYNEEQRVRQIRDAAPDTICIAGGVEGGVSAPVLQLVETAVVACSLMDENSRPSLLYAGNSLLRRKVVSLVEGRAQLRVADNVRPALDEENLSGAQAELEELYRHSKVAGLAGIEVVAAWSRLPVVSAGRAFARMIEYLWHLGDPSRGVLGLDIGAGNVTLASVFGGQLSLTISTEAGSVFGSERVLQREGVAGLERWMPEPISAEEALGTLITASLHPTSIPQLPRELWLQQAVARQVVQATVEKAQPAWKPGAAKPYRRLLPLFDTIVVSGGVLRHAPRPSQAALIVLDSLEPIGMSTIVLDQYGVLPLLGAAGQVQPAAAVDVLDSGGLTNLATVIAPVGHARRGEVLLKLRVTYEDGSSFTADARQGDLEVVPLQPGRQAVLELRPARHIDIGLGGPGKGGKRRVSGGILGLIIDARGRPIQVANDPDVRRRQMRRWLLDLGG
;
A
#
# COMPACT_ATOMS: atom_id res chain seq x y z
N MET A 1 12.65 44.34 -6.99
CA MET A 1 11.52 43.79 -6.19
C MET A 1 10.99 42.56 -6.91
N VAL A 2 11.41 41.38 -6.45
CA VAL A 2 10.96 40.09 -7.00
C VAL A 2 9.51 39.92 -6.55
N ARG A 3 8.55 39.91 -7.49
CA ARG A 3 7.17 39.48 -7.19
C ARG A 3 7.27 38.08 -6.60
N GLN A 4 6.95 37.92 -5.32
CA GLN A 4 6.61 36.62 -4.76
C GLN A 4 5.49 36.05 -5.64
N GLN A 5 5.80 35.02 -6.43
CA GLN A 5 4.80 34.31 -7.21
C GLN A 5 3.77 33.75 -6.24
N ARG A 6 2.52 34.24 -6.36
CA ARG A 6 1.35 33.61 -5.76
C ARG A 6 1.14 32.28 -6.49
N SER A 7 1.81 31.21 -6.05
CA SER A 7 1.48 29.85 -6.48
C SER A 7 0.20 29.42 -5.76
N GLY A 8 -0.94 29.56 -6.43
CA GLY A 8 -2.27 29.27 -5.88
C GLY A 8 -2.80 27.89 -6.29
N SER A 9 -2.58 27.48 -7.53
CA SER A 9 -3.19 26.30 -8.12
C SER A 9 -2.20 25.16 -8.39
N ILE A 10 -2.60 23.93 -8.05
CA ILE A 10 -1.79 22.73 -8.21
C ILE A 10 -2.64 21.68 -8.94
N LEU A 11 -2.22 21.30 -10.14
CA LEU A 11 -2.78 20.19 -10.91
C LEU A 11 -1.90 18.96 -10.69
N ILE A 12 -2.48 17.88 -10.19
CA ILE A 12 -1.71 16.68 -9.84
C ILE A 12 -2.36 15.48 -10.48
N VAL A 13 -1.54 14.57 -11.03
CA VAL A 13 -2.02 13.36 -11.70
C VAL A 13 -1.37 12.11 -11.11
N ASP A 14 -2.14 11.03 -10.99
CA ASP A 14 -1.67 9.71 -10.56
C ASP A 14 -1.94 8.71 -11.68
N CYS A 15 -0.87 8.24 -12.31
CA CYS A 15 -0.95 7.26 -13.39
C CYS A 15 -0.86 5.84 -12.80
N GLY A 16 -2.01 5.30 -12.39
CA GLY A 16 -2.13 3.94 -11.87
C GLY A 16 -2.22 2.86 -12.94
N THR A 17 -2.08 1.59 -12.58
CA THR A 17 -2.11 0.46 -13.54
C THR A 17 -3.39 0.40 -14.39
N ALA A 18 -4.56 0.67 -13.79
CA ALA A 18 -5.86 0.60 -14.49
C ALA A 18 -6.49 1.97 -14.77
N ALA A 19 -6.34 2.91 -13.83
CA ALA A 19 -6.96 4.23 -13.88
C ALA A 19 -5.93 5.33 -13.64
N THR A 20 -6.05 6.40 -14.41
CA THR A 20 -5.34 7.65 -14.24
C THR A 20 -6.26 8.63 -13.53
N LYS A 21 -5.82 9.18 -12.41
CA LYS A 21 -6.59 10.14 -11.61
C LYS A 21 -5.95 11.50 -11.73
N ALA A 22 -6.75 12.55 -11.69
CA ALA A 22 -6.29 13.92 -11.63
C ALA A 22 -7.01 14.66 -10.50
N ALA A 23 -6.33 15.60 -9.84
CA ALA A 23 -6.92 16.51 -8.87
C ALA A 23 -6.43 17.93 -9.10
N LEU A 24 -7.35 18.88 -8.98
CA LEU A 24 -7.05 20.30 -8.90
C LEU A 24 -7.19 20.75 -7.45
N ILE A 25 -6.10 21.29 -6.91
CA ILE A 25 -6.07 21.94 -5.61
C ILE A 25 -5.86 23.43 -5.86
N ASP A 26 -6.66 24.28 -5.23
CA ASP A 26 -6.55 25.73 -5.37
C ASP A 26 -6.82 26.44 -4.04
N ARG A 27 -6.41 27.70 -3.92
CA ARG A 27 -6.62 28.49 -2.71
C ARG A 27 -8.01 29.12 -2.70
N VAL A 28 -8.79 28.78 -1.67
CA VAL A 28 -10.10 29.37 -1.35
C VAL A 28 -10.01 29.95 0.06
N ASP A 29 -10.31 31.25 0.20
CA ASP A 29 -10.24 31.99 1.47
C ASP A 29 -8.89 31.84 2.21
N GLY A 30 -7.80 31.78 1.43
CA GLY A 30 -6.44 31.68 1.96
C GLY A 30 -5.94 30.26 2.22
N HIS A 31 -6.80 29.25 2.21
CA HIS A 31 -6.48 27.83 2.42
C HIS A 31 -6.57 27.02 1.14
N TYR A 32 -5.74 25.99 0.99
CA TYR A 32 -5.88 25.07 -0.13
C TYR A 32 -7.11 24.16 0.02
N ARG A 33 -7.84 23.95 -1.06
CA ARG A 33 -9.01 23.07 -1.13
C ARG A 33 -8.92 22.19 -2.37
N LEU A 34 -9.42 20.96 -2.24
CA LEU A 34 -9.68 20.10 -3.40
C LEU A 34 -10.87 20.69 -4.18
N ILE A 35 -10.61 21.22 -5.38
CA ILE A 35 -11.61 21.90 -6.20
C ILE A 35 -12.36 20.91 -7.08
N ALA A 36 -11.62 20.03 -7.76
CA ALA A 36 -12.18 19.08 -8.71
C ALA A 36 -11.28 17.85 -8.85
N ARG A 37 -11.90 16.75 -9.29
CA ARG A 37 -11.24 15.48 -9.57
C ARG A 37 -11.67 14.97 -10.93
N GLY A 38 -10.74 14.34 -11.64
CA GLY A 38 -11.01 13.56 -12.84
C GLY A 38 -10.45 12.15 -12.73
N GLU A 39 -11.07 11.20 -13.42
CA GLU A 39 -10.61 9.83 -13.50
C GLU A 39 -10.88 9.24 -14.88
N ALA A 40 -9.83 8.74 -15.53
CA ALA A 40 -9.91 8.10 -16.83
C ALA A 40 -9.17 6.75 -16.82
N ARG A 41 -9.40 5.92 -17.84
CA ARG A 41 -8.62 4.69 -18.05
C ARG A 41 -7.15 5.03 -18.32
N THR A 42 -6.24 4.29 -17.69
CA THR A 42 -4.81 4.40 -18.02
C THR A 42 -4.54 3.82 -19.41
N THR A 43 -3.74 4.53 -20.20
CA THR A 43 -3.48 4.25 -21.62
C THR A 43 -2.04 3.84 -21.90
N ALA A 44 -1.31 3.39 -20.88
CA ALA A 44 0.04 2.86 -21.00
C ALA A 44 0.10 1.55 -21.82
N GLU A 45 -1.02 0.84 -21.95
CA GLU A 45 -1.16 -0.40 -22.72
C GLU A 45 -2.14 -0.24 -23.91
N TYR A 46 -2.43 -1.35 -24.59
CA TYR A 46 -3.39 -1.42 -25.69
C TYR A 46 -4.74 -0.76 -25.34
N PRO A 47 -5.37 0.00 -26.26
CA PRO A 47 -4.97 0.22 -27.67
C PRO A 47 -4.04 1.40 -27.90
N HIS A 48 -3.77 2.23 -26.89
CA HIS A 48 -3.09 3.51 -27.10
C HIS A 48 -1.57 3.42 -27.00
N PHE A 49 -1.05 2.59 -26.08
CA PHE A 49 0.39 2.51 -25.79
C PHE A 49 1.03 3.89 -25.56
N HIS A 50 0.33 4.81 -24.89
CA HIS A 50 0.81 6.15 -24.60
C HIS A 50 0.09 6.74 -23.38
N ILE A 51 0.80 6.89 -22.26
CA ILE A 51 0.21 7.26 -20.96
C ILE A 51 -0.41 8.67 -20.95
N GLY A 52 0.16 9.62 -21.71
CA GLY A 52 -0.30 11.00 -21.76
C GLY A 52 -1.75 11.18 -22.24
N ALA A 53 -2.30 10.23 -23.02
CA ALA A 53 -3.71 10.29 -23.42
C ALA A 53 -4.65 10.12 -22.22
N GLY A 54 -4.30 9.23 -21.29
CA GLY A 54 -5.09 8.98 -20.08
C GLY A 54 -5.00 10.16 -19.13
N VAL A 55 -3.83 10.80 -19.07
CA VAL A 55 -3.65 12.05 -18.32
C VAL A 55 -4.53 13.15 -18.87
N ARG A 56 -4.52 13.40 -20.19
CA ARG A 56 -5.39 14.39 -20.84
C ARG A 56 -6.86 14.13 -20.55
N HIS A 57 -7.35 12.90 -20.74
CA HIS A 57 -8.75 12.56 -20.45
C HIS A 57 -9.15 12.79 -18.99
N ALA A 58 -8.26 12.52 -18.03
CA ALA A 58 -8.53 12.80 -16.62
C ALA A 58 -8.56 14.32 -16.35
N VAL A 59 -7.67 15.08 -16.98
CA VAL A 59 -7.64 16.55 -16.88
C VAL A 59 -8.85 17.19 -17.58
N ASP A 60 -9.33 16.65 -18.69
CA ASP A 60 -10.51 17.12 -19.42
C ASP A 60 -11.78 17.06 -18.54
N GLN A 61 -11.89 16.05 -17.67
CA GLN A 61 -12.99 15.98 -16.71
C GLN A 61 -12.92 17.12 -15.67
N ILE A 62 -11.72 17.50 -15.23
CA ILE A 62 -11.53 18.68 -14.37
C ILE A 62 -11.90 19.95 -15.13
N ALA A 63 -11.47 20.09 -16.38
CA ALA A 63 -11.81 21.22 -17.24
C ALA A 63 -13.34 21.36 -17.40
N ALA A 64 -14.03 20.25 -17.67
CA ALA A 64 -15.49 20.23 -17.82
C ALA A 64 -16.25 20.68 -16.57
N VAL A 65 -15.73 20.35 -15.37
CA VAL A 65 -16.36 20.74 -14.10
C VAL A 65 -16.04 22.18 -13.71
N THR A 66 -14.82 22.64 -13.98
CA THR A 66 -14.32 23.94 -13.49
C THR A 66 -14.48 25.08 -14.50
N GLY A 67 -14.67 24.76 -15.79
CA GLY A 67 -14.63 25.72 -16.89
C GLY A 67 -13.25 26.36 -17.10
N ARG A 68 -12.19 25.69 -16.64
CA ARG A 68 -10.79 26.13 -16.74
C ARG A 68 -10.07 25.28 -17.78
N ASP A 69 -9.40 25.92 -18.73
CA ASP A 69 -8.65 25.21 -19.77
C ASP A 69 -7.28 24.82 -19.24
N PHE A 70 -6.96 23.53 -19.21
CA PHE A 70 -5.67 23.05 -18.71
C PHE A 70 -4.72 22.60 -19.80
N ILE A 71 -5.23 22.36 -21.01
CA ILE A 71 -4.49 21.76 -22.13
C ILE A 71 -4.47 22.75 -23.30
N ASP A 72 -3.29 22.97 -23.89
CA ASP A 72 -3.14 23.85 -25.05
C ASP A 72 -3.49 23.15 -26.39
N MET A 73 -3.35 23.87 -27.51
CA MET A 73 -3.63 23.31 -28.84
C MET A 73 -2.69 22.16 -29.25
N ARG A 74 -1.54 22.02 -28.59
CA ARG A 74 -0.56 20.93 -28.82
C ARG A 74 -0.86 19.71 -27.96
N GLY A 75 -1.80 19.82 -27.02
CA GLY A 75 -2.12 18.77 -26.08
C GLY A 75 -1.24 18.80 -24.82
N ASP A 76 -0.54 19.90 -24.56
CA ASP A 76 0.35 20.08 -23.41
C ASP A 76 -0.35 20.78 -22.24
N VAL A 77 0.03 20.42 -21.01
CA VAL A 77 -0.48 21.12 -19.82
C VAL A 77 0.05 22.55 -19.81
N ILE A 78 -0.87 23.50 -19.72
CA ILE A 78 -0.53 24.92 -19.58
C ILE A 78 -0.01 25.15 -18.15
N SER A 79 1.27 25.50 -18.01
CA SER A 79 1.88 25.88 -16.74
C SER A 79 2.99 26.94 -16.95
N PRO A 80 3.03 28.05 -16.17
CA PRO A 80 2.16 28.37 -15.03
C PRO A 80 0.73 28.81 -15.44
N GLU A 81 -0.11 29.12 -14.46
CA GLU A 81 -1.45 29.67 -14.69
C GLU A 81 -1.38 31.00 -15.47
N MET A 82 -2.27 31.16 -16.45
CA MET A 82 -2.41 32.35 -17.29
C MET A 82 -3.75 33.06 -17.04
N SER A 83 -3.86 34.30 -17.55
CA SER A 83 -5.12 35.06 -17.48
C SER A 83 -6.27 34.32 -18.16
N GLY A 84 -7.49 34.47 -17.63
CA GLY A 84 -8.68 33.87 -18.23
C GLY A 84 -8.97 32.44 -17.78
N ARG A 85 -8.50 32.03 -16.59
CA ARG A 85 -8.65 30.66 -16.05
C ARG A 85 -8.04 29.63 -17.01
N GLN A 86 -6.74 29.74 -17.24
CA GLN A 86 -6.00 28.80 -18.07
C GLN A 86 -4.77 28.26 -17.33
N GLY A 87 -4.50 26.96 -17.46
CA GLY A 87 -3.35 26.27 -16.89
C GLY A 87 -3.41 26.05 -15.39
N ALA A 88 -2.28 25.72 -14.77
CA ALA A 88 -2.08 25.64 -13.32
C ALA A 88 -0.67 26.08 -12.96
N ASP A 89 -0.47 26.68 -11.78
CA ASP A 89 0.85 27.17 -11.37
C ASP A 89 1.87 26.04 -11.19
N VAL A 90 1.40 24.90 -10.69
CA VAL A 90 2.22 23.71 -10.46
C VAL A 90 1.55 22.50 -11.06
N PHE A 91 2.33 21.71 -11.80
CA PHE A 91 1.95 20.37 -12.23
C PHE A 91 2.84 19.32 -11.56
N ALA A 92 2.25 18.27 -11.02
CA ALA A 92 2.98 17.15 -10.42
C ALA A 92 2.36 15.81 -10.84
N ALA A 93 3.18 14.76 -10.90
CA ALA A 93 2.74 13.44 -11.32
C ALA A 93 3.28 12.33 -10.43
N THR A 94 2.41 11.35 -10.13
CA THR A 94 2.79 10.06 -9.57
C THR A 94 2.55 8.93 -10.56
N VAL A 95 3.30 7.84 -10.41
CA VAL A 95 3.18 6.67 -11.28
C VAL A 95 3.23 5.36 -10.52
N SER A 96 2.38 4.41 -10.91
CA SER A 96 2.45 2.99 -10.55
C SER A 96 2.07 2.05 -11.71
N ALA A 97 1.92 2.61 -12.92
CA ALA A 97 1.54 1.88 -14.13
C ALA A 97 2.68 1.10 -14.79
N SER A 98 3.95 1.36 -14.44
CA SER A 98 5.07 0.64 -15.04
C SER A 98 5.24 -0.76 -14.45
N GLN A 99 5.79 -1.67 -15.24
CA GLN A 99 6.19 -2.99 -14.78
C GLN A 99 7.22 -2.89 -13.66
N PRO A 100 7.19 -3.80 -12.66
CA PRO A 100 8.13 -3.75 -11.56
C PRO A 100 9.55 -4.07 -12.01
N LEU A 101 10.54 -3.49 -11.33
CA LEU A 101 11.95 -3.82 -11.51
C LEU A 101 12.21 -5.29 -11.12
N GLN A 102 12.75 -6.08 -12.03
CA GLN A 102 13.06 -7.49 -11.81
C GLN A 102 14.45 -7.61 -11.16
N VAL A 103 14.48 -8.14 -9.94
CA VAL A 103 15.68 -8.21 -9.11
C VAL A 103 16.07 -9.65 -8.81
N VAL A 104 17.34 -9.98 -9.03
CA VAL A 104 17.95 -11.17 -8.42
C VAL A 104 18.64 -10.76 -7.14
N VAL A 105 18.37 -11.44 -6.03
CA VAL A 105 18.96 -11.12 -4.72
C VAL A 105 20.05 -12.13 -4.40
N GLY A 106 21.27 -11.69 -4.18
CA GLY A 106 22.37 -12.50 -3.68
C GLY A 106 22.69 -12.19 -2.22
N GLY A 107 23.00 -13.21 -1.42
CA GLY A 107 23.53 -13.01 -0.08
C GLY A 107 24.05 -14.27 0.57
N ILE A 108 24.66 -14.10 1.76
CA ILE A 108 25.31 -15.22 2.45
C ILE A 108 24.29 -16.02 3.27
N VAL A 109 23.51 -15.34 4.10
CA VAL A 109 22.62 -15.98 5.09
C VAL A 109 21.18 -15.65 4.76
N ARG A 110 20.33 -16.69 4.62
CA ARG A 110 18.92 -16.57 4.26
C ARG A 110 18.14 -15.67 5.21
N ASP A 111 18.22 -15.94 6.50
CA ASP A 111 17.44 -15.24 7.53
C ASP A 111 18.02 -13.89 7.98
N LEU A 112 19.18 -13.50 7.43
CA LEU A 112 19.83 -12.22 7.73
C LEU A 112 19.97 -11.37 6.46
N SER A 113 21.09 -11.48 5.75
CA SER A 113 21.41 -10.58 4.63
C SER A 113 20.42 -10.69 3.47
N ILE A 114 19.96 -11.91 3.16
CA ILE A 114 18.98 -12.11 2.08
C ILE A 114 17.63 -11.56 2.51
N ALA A 115 17.15 -11.89 3.70
CA ALA A 115 15.90 -11.34 4.23
C ALA A 115 15.89 -9.80 4.26
N SER A 116 16.99 -9.15 4.65
CA SER A 116 17.09 -7.68 4.62
C SER A 116 17.08 -7.14 3.18
N ALA A 117 17.77 -7.78 2.23
CA ALA A 117 17.71 -7.41 0.83
C ALA A 117 16.30 -7.59 0.22
N GLU A 118 15.61 -8.69 0.53
CA GLU A 118 14.23 -8.93 0.10
C GLU A 118 13.27 -7.87 0.64
N ARG A 119 13.46 -7.41 1.89
CA ARG A 119 12.70 -6.29 2.46
C ARG A 119 13.03 -4.95 1.78
N ALA A 120 14.29 -4.71 1.43
CA ALA A 120 14.66 -3.53 0.65
C ALA A 120 13.97 -3.54 -0.72
N VAL A 121 14.00 -4.69 -1.42
CA VAL A 121 13.28 -4.88 -2.70
C VAL A 121 11.78 -4.66 -2.51
N ALA A 122 11.18 -5.25 -1.48
CA ALA A 122 9.77 -5.13 -1.18
C ALA A 122 9.33 -3.69 -0.85
N GLY A 123 10.24 -2.80 -0.43
CA GLY A 123 9.92 -1.39 -0.15
C GLY A 123 9.83 -0.49 -1.40
N THR A 124 10.01 -1.05 -2.59
CA THR A 124 10.01 -0.33 -3.88
C THR A 124 9.11 -1.04 -4.89
N TYR A 125 8.89 -0.46 -6.06
CA TYR A 125 8.20 -1.13 -7.18
C TYR A 125 9.11 -2.19 -7.86
N SER A 126 9.53 -3.17 -7.08
CA SER A 126 10.48 -4.21 -7.48
C SER A 126 10.00 -5.61 -7.09
N ARG A 127 10.43 -6.61 -7.85
CA ARG A 127 10.09 -8.02 -7.67
C ARG A 127 11.35 -8.89 -7.63
N VAL A 128 11.46 -9.73 -6.61
CA VAL A 128 12.49 -10.78 -6.57
C VAL A 128 12.13 -11.89 -7.55
N LYS A 129 13.04 -12.19 -8.49
CA LYS A 129 12.89 -13.25 -9.49
C LYS A 129 13.65 -14.52 -9.13
N ALA A 130 14.79 -14.36 -8.47
CA ALA A 130 15.58 -15.47 -7.95
C ALA A 130 16.41 -15.03 -6.74
N ILE A 131 16.79 -15.99 -5.93
CA ILE A 131 17.65 -15.81 -4.76
C ILE A 131 18.91 -16.64 -4.98
N LEU A 132 20.07 -16.01 -4.84
CA LEU A 132 21.41 -16.61 -4.86
C LEU A 132 21.90 -16.67 -3.41
N GLY A 133 21.55 -17.75 -2.72
CA GLY A 133 21.92 -17.99 -1.32
C GLY A 133 22.43 -19.41 -1.10
N ASP A 134 22.85 -19.70 0.13
CA ASP A 134 23.11 -21.07 0.57
C ASP A 134 21.88 -21.61 1.31
N ASP A 135 21.20 -22.58 0.69
CA ASP A 135 20.04 -23.26 1.28
C ASP A 135 20.46 -24.57 2.03
N GLY A 136 21.76 -24.76 2.32
CA GLY A 136 22.24 -25.84 3.19
C GLY A 136 22.33 -27.23 2.52
N GLY A 137 22.44 -27.30 1.19
CA GLY A 137 22.43 -28.57 0.45
C GLY A 137 23.37 -28.59 -0.76
N GLY A 138 24.63 -29.02 -0.55
CA GLY A 138 25.55 -29.47 -1.60
C GLY A 138 26.52 -28.41 -2.15
N PRO A 139 27.63 -28.84 -2.80
CA PRO A 139 28.65 -27.95 -3.32
C PRO A 139 28.10 -27.03 -4.40
N TYR A 140 28.43 -25.74 -4.27
CA TYR A 140 28.06 -24.66 -5.16
C TYR A 140 28.41 -24.98 -6.63
N ASN A 141 27.43 -25.13 -7.50
CA ASN A 141 27.70 -25.05 -8.93
C ASN A 141 27.56 -23.60 -9.39
N GLU A 142 28.69 -22.92 -9.58
CA GLU A 142 28.76 -21.58 -10.17
C GLU A 142 27.97 -21.50 -11.49
N GLU A 143 28.04 -22.55 -12.32
CA GLU A 143 27.28 -22.63 -13.57
C GLU A 143 25.77 -22.60 -13.34
N GLN A 144 25.28 -23.18 -12.23
CA GLN A 144 23.86 -23.15 -11.89
C GLN A 144 23.43 -21.75 -11.49
N ARG A 145 24.24 -21.01 -10.72
CA ARG A 145 23.94 -19.61 -10.35
C ARG A 145 23.98 -18.70 -11.57
N VAL A 146 24.98 -18.85 -12.43
CA VAL A 146 25.07 -18.13 -13.71
C VAL A 146 23.83 -18.41 -14.57
N ARG A 147 23.44 -19.68 -14.69
CA ARG A 147 22.22 -20.08 -15.40
C ARG A 147 20.96 -19.47 -14.77
N GLN A 148 20.85 -19.49 -13.44
CA GLN A 148 19.71 -18.92 -12.72
C GLN A 148 19.59 -17.41 -12.93
N ILE A 149 20.69 -16.66 -12.93
CA ILE A 149 20.70 -15.23 -13.25
C ILE A 149 20.21 -15.01 -14.68
N ARG A 150 20.78 -15.75 -15.64
CA ARG A 150 20.43 -15.61 -17.06
C ARG A 150 18.97 -15.94 -17.32
N ASP A 151 18.48 -17.06 -16.79
CA ASP A 151 17.11 -17.54 -16.99
C ASP A 151 16.09 -16.63 -16.27
N ALA A 152 16.49 -15.98 -15.17
CA ALA A 152 15.67 -14.98 -14.49
C ALA A 152 15.53 -13.67 -15.28
N ALA A 153 16.47 -13.38 -16.19
CA ALA A 153 16.58 -12.15 -16.98
C ALA A 153 16.29 -10.87 -16.16
N PRO A 154 17.05 -10.62 -15.07
CA PRO A 154 16.78 -9.47 -14.21
C PRO A 154 17.17 -8.15 -14.86
N ASP A 155 16.59 -7.06 -14.36
CA ASP A 155 17.08 -5.71 -14.61
C ASP A 155 18.27 -5.37 -13.68
N THR A 156 18.31 -5.99 -12.50
CA THR A 156 19.36 -5.74 -11.51
C THR A 156 19.66 -6.96 -10.65
N ILE A 157 20.94 -7.14 -10.32
CA ILE A 157 21.42 -8.11 -9.35
C ILE A 157 21.80 -7.35 -8.08
N CYS A 158 21.02 -7.53 -7.02
CA CYS A 158 21.24 -6.93 -5.71
C CYS A 158 22.02 -7.90 -4.83
N ILE A 159 23.28 -7.58 -4.53
CA ILE A 159 24.16 -8.40 -3.69
C ILE A 159 24.27 -7.74 -2.32
N ALA A 160 23.70 -8.40 -1.33
CA ALA A 160 23.81 -8.08 0.08
C ALA A 160 24.74 -9.07 0.80
N GLY A 161 25.20 -8.70 1.99
CA GLY A 161 25.88 -9.64 2.88
C GLY A 161 27.26 -9.23 3.35
N GLY A 162 27.71 -9.97 4.36
CA GLY A 162 28.78 -9.56 5.25
C GLY A 162 28.30 -8.46 6.20
N VAL A 163 28.25 -8.75 7.51
CA VAL A 163 28.25 -7.69 8.52
C VAL A 163 29.54 -6.89 8.39
N GLU A 164 29.56 -5.66 8.89
CA GLU A 164 30.79 -4.86 8.91
C GLU A 164 31.89 -5.60 9.70
N GLY A 165 33.09 -5.69 9.12
CA GLY A 165 34.19 -6.50 9.66
C GLY A 165 34.01 -8.03 9.57
N GLY A 166 32.94 -8.51 8.93
CA GLY A 166 32.66 -9.93 8.73
C GLY A 166 33.45 -10.59 7.58
N VAL A 167 33.07 -11.84 7.27
CA VAL A 167 33.73 -12.65 6.21
C VAL A 167 33.58 -12.04 4.81
N SER A 168 34.67 -12.06 4.04
CA SER A 168 34.75 -11.40 2.73
C SER A 168 34.61 -12.33 1.52
N ALA A 169 35.13 -13.56 1.61
CA ALA A 169 35.26 -14.44 0.46
C ALA A 169 33.90 -14.82 -0.19
N PRO A 170 32.85 -15.20 0.56
CA PRO A 170 31.57 -15.58 -0.06
C PRO A 170 30.89 -14.41 -0.78
N VAL A 171 31.03 -13.18 -0.27
CA VAL A 171 30.48 -11.99 -0.94
C VAL A 171 31.16 -11.75 -2.27
N LEU A 172 32.50 -11.82 -2.30
CA LEU A 172 33.27 -11.58 -3.52
C LEU A 172 32.99 -12.67 -4.58
N GLN A 173 32.81 -13.92 -4.16
CA GLN A 173 32.39 -15.01 -5.08
C GLN A 173 31.02 -14.75 -5.71
N LEU A 174 30.05 -14.21 -4.96
CA LEU A 174 28.74 -13.83 -5.52
C LEU A 174 28.87 -12.70 -6.54
N VAL A 175 29.76 -11.72 -6.28
CA VAL A 175 30.06 -10.64 -7.22
C VAL A 175 30.71 -11.17 -8.49
N GLU A 176 31.70 -12.07 -8.36
CA GLU A 176 32.35 -12.73 -9.49
C GLU A 176 31.33 -13.51 -10.33
N THR A 177 30.47 -14.30 -9.69
CA THR A 177 29.38 -15.05 -10.36
C THR A 177 28.46 -14.10 -11.15
N ALA A 178 28.07 -12.98 -10.54
CA ALA A 178 27.21 -11.98 -11.20
C ALA A 178 27.91 -11.33 -12.40
N VAL A 179 29.21 -11.03 -12.27
CA VAL A 179 30.02 -10.47 -13.36
C VAL A 179 30.17 -11.46 -14.52
N VAL A 180 30.41 -12.74 -14.22
CA VAL A 180 30.47 -13.82 -15.23
C VAL A 180 29.12 -13.90 -15.95
N ALA A 181 28.01 -13.95 -15.21
CA ALA A 181 26.68 -13.97 -15.82
C ALA A 181 26.44 -12.77 -16.74
N CYS A 182 26.80 -11.55 -16.30
CA CYS A 182 26.69 -10.33 -17.11
C CYS A 182 27.51 -10.39 -18.40
N SER A 183 28.72 -11.00 -18.35
CA SER A 183 29.60 -11.13 -19.52
C SER A 183 29.07 -12.07 -20.60
N LEU A 184 28.16 -12.97 -20.23
CA LEU A 184 27.49 -13.91 -21.13
C LEU A 184 26.17 -13.37 -21.71
N MET A 185 25.79 -12.15 -21.33
CA MET A 185 24.57 -11.48 -21.78
C MET A 185 24.92 -10.35 -22.75
N ASP A 186 24.01 -10.08 -23.69
CA ASP A 186 24.12 -8.97 -24.63
C ASP A 186 24.20 -7.65 -23.88
N GLU A 187 24.94 -6.67 -24.42
CA GLU A 187 25.16 -5.38 -23.75
C GLU A 187 23.85 -4.65 -23.40
N ASN A 188 22.84 -4.76 -24.27
CA ASN A 188 21.53 -4.11 -24.09
C ASN A 188 20.62 -4.84 -23.09
N SER A 189 20.88 -6.12 -22.77
CA SER A 189 20.10 -6.91 -21.82
C SER A 189 20.85 -7.18 -20.51
N ARG A 190 22.06 -6.63 -20.37
CA ARG A 190 22.92 -6.83 -19.21
C ARG A 190 22.33 -6.12 -17.98
N PRO A 191 22.10 -6.83 -16.85
CA PRO A 191 21.61 -6.21 -15.63
C PRO A 191 22.63 -5.26 -15.01
N SER A 192 22.15 -4.27 -14.28
CA SER A 192 23.02 -3.51 -13.36
C SER A 192 23.30 -4.30 -12.10
N LEU A 193 24.40 -4.00 -11.40
CA LEU A 193 24.72 -4.57 -10.10
C LEU A 193 24.47 -3.52 -9.02
N LEU A 194 23.72 -3.90 -7.97
CA LEU A 194 23.58 -3.12 -6.74
C LEU A 194 24.33 -3.84 -5.62
N TYR A 195 25.40 -3.23 -5.11
CA TYR A 195 26.13 -3.74 -3.96
C TYR A 195 25.68 -3.02 -2.68
N ALA A 196 25.11 -3.78 -1.74
CA ALA A 196 24.61 -3.27 -0.46
C ALA A 196 25.09 -4.14 0.71
N GLY A 197 26.37 -4.52 0.69
CA GLY A 197 27.04 -5.32 1.70
C GLY A 197 28.20 -4.60 2.39
N ASN A 198 29.05 -5.36 3.07
CA ASN A 198 30.20 -4.88 3.87
C ASN A 198 31.00 -3.75 3.19
N SER A 199 31.05 -2.60 3.85
CA SER A 199 31.67 -1.38 3.33
C SER A 199 33.16 -1.52 2.98
N LEU A 200 33.90 -2.38 3.69
CA LEU A 200 35.33 -2.63 3.46
C LEU A 200 35.61 -3.32 2.12
N LEU A 201 34.61 -4.00 1.54
CA LEU A 201 34.76 -4.72 0.27
C LEU A 201 34.47 -3.84 -0.95
N ARG A 202 33.89 -2.64 -0.76
CA ARG A 202 33.46 -1.75 -1.87
C ARG A 202 34.56 -1.53 -2.91
N ARG A 203 35.79 -1.25 -2.49
CA ARG A 203 36.93 -1.04 -3.42
C ARG A 203 37.22 -2.28 -4.27
N LYS A 204 37.18 -3.48 -3.67
CA LYS A 204 37.39 -4.74 -4.39
C LYS A 204 36.24 -5.01 -5.35
N VAL A 205 34.99 -4.76 -4.93
CA VAL A 205 33.80 -4.91 -5.78
C VAL A 205 33.89 -4.00 -7.00
N VAL A 206 34.26 -2.72 -6.82
CA VAL A 206 34.48 -1.79 -7.94
C VAL A 206 35.49 -2.36 -8.93
N SER A 207 36.66 -2.80 -8.45
CA SER A 207 37.70 -3.38 -9.31
C SER A 207 37.26 -4.66 -10.05
N LEU A 208 36.39 -5.48 -9.46
CA LEU A 208 35.88 -6.69 -10.10
C LEU A 208 34.84 -6.41 -11.19
N VAL A 209 34.05 -5.35 -11.03
CA VAL A 209 32.92 -5.01 -11.90
C VAL A 209 33.29 -4.01 -13.00
N GLU A 210 34.35 -3.23 -12.81
CA GLU A 210 34.83 -2.20 -13.73
C GLU A 210 34.98 -2.75 -15.17
N GLY A 211 34.41 -2.02 -16.14
CA GLY A 211 34.41 -2.40 -17.55
C GLY A 211 33.51 -3.58 -17.93
N ARG A 212 32.82 -4.22 -16.97
CA ARG A 212 32.00 -5.42 -17.21
C ARG A 212 30.51 -5.18 -17.01
N ALA A 213 30.11 -4.39 -16.02
CA ALA A 213 28.71 -4.03 -15.80
C ALA A 213 28.58 -2.67 -15.09
N GLN A 214 27.38 -2.08 -15.11
CA GLN A 214 27.09 -0.87 -14.34
C GLN A 214 26.98 -1.24 -12.84
N LEU A 215 27.74 -0.57 -11.98
CA LEU A 215 27.72 -0.79 -10.53
C LEU A 215 27.10 0.41 -9.81
N ARG A 216 26.14 0.13 -8.92
CA ARG A 216 25.63 1.03 -7.87
C ARG A 216 26.03 0.50 -6.51
N VAL A 217 26.34 1.38 -5.57
CA VAL A 217 26.76 1.02 -4.22
C VAL A 217 25.86 1.75 -3.23
N ALA A 218 25.30 0.99 -2.29
CA ALA A 218 24.50 1.48 -1.18
C ALA A 218 25.16 1.15 0.16
N ASP A 219 24.60 1.71 1.22
CA ASP A 219 24.92 1.28 2.58
C ASP A 219 24.51 -0.17 2.83
N ASN A 220 25.23 -0.82 3.74
CA ASN A 220 25.03 -2.21 4.05
C ASN A 220 23.62 -2.42 4.61
N VAL A 221 22.83 -3.30 4.00
CA VAL A 221 21.47 -3.59 4.48
C VAL A 221 21.45 -4.28 5.84
N ARG A 222 22.58 -4.90 6.21
CA ARG A 222 22.77 -5.61 7.47
C ARG A 222 24.15 -5.28 8.09
N PRO A 223 24.34 -4.07 8.64
CA PRO A 223 25.63 -3.66 9.21
C PRO A 223 26.07 -4.55 10.38
N ALA A 224 25.12 -4.97 11.22
CA ALA A 224 25.33 -5.87 12.36
C ALA A 224 24.27 -6.98 12.41
N LEU A 225 24.45 -7.96 13.30
CA LEU A 225 23.51 -9.09 13.43
C LEU A 225 22.11 -8.65 13.87
N ASP A 226 22.00 -7.56 14.62
CA ASP A 226 20.77 -6.98 15.17
C ASP A 226 20.39 -5.63 14.53
N GLU A 227 21.25 -5.08 13.67
CA GLU A 227 21.03 -3.82 12.97
C GLU A 227 20.64 -4.05 11.50
N GLU A 228 19.58 -3.37 11.06
CA GLU A 228 19.07 -3.41 9.69
C GLU A 228 18.90 -1.99 9.15
N ASN A 229 19.47 -1.70 7.98
CA ASN A 229 19.43 -0.40 7.32
C ASN A 229 19.03 -0.54 5.84
N LEU A 230 17.73 -0.44 5.54
CA LEU A 230 17.21 -0.66 4.19
C LEU A 230 17.26 0.57 3.28
N SER A 231 17.44 1.77 3.86
CA SER A 231 17.16 3.05 3.22
C SER A 231 18.01 3.30 1.97
N GLY A 232 19.32 3.05 2.05
CA GLY A 232 20.25 3.23 0.93
C GLY A 232 19.93 2.30 -0.25
N ALA A 233 19.69 1.02 0.03
CA ALA A 233 19.35 0.05 -1.02
C ALA A 233 17.99 0.36 -1.65
N GLN A 234 16.99 0.77 -0.86
CA GLN A 234 15.69 1.22 -1.37
C GLN A 234 15.80 2.46 -2.27
N ALA A 235 16.66 3.42 -1.92
CA ALA A 235 16.89 4.60 -2.74
C ALA A 235 17.49 4.23 -4.11
N GLU A 236 18.50 3.34 -4.16
CA GLU A 236 19.09 2.88 -5.42
C GLU A 236 18.11 2.05 -6.27
N LEU A 237 17.28 1.20 -5.64
CA LEU A 237 16.26 0.43 -6.36
C LEU A 237 15.16 1.33 -6.93
N GLU A 238 14.73 2.34 -6.19
CA GLU A 238 13.77 3.34 -6.65
C GLU A 238 14.32 4.14 -7.84
N GLU A 239 15.59 4.50 -7.78
CA GLU A 239 16.31 5.18 -8.85
C GLU A 239 16.39 4.32 -10.12
N LEU A 240 16.71 3.03 -9.97
CA LEU A 240 16.70 2.06 -11.05
C LEU A 240 15.30 1.88 -11.64
N TYR A 241 14.26 1.76 -10.81
CA TYR A 241 12.88 1.69 -11.26
C TYR A 241 12.52 2.91 -12.10
N ARG A 242 12.88 4.12 -11.64
CA ARG A 242 12.58 5.35 -12.37
C ARG A 242 13.32 5.43 -13.71
N HIS A 243 14.60 5.07 -13.76
CA HIS A 243 15.41 5.18 -14.98
C HIS A 243 15.19 4.07 -16.00
N SER A 244 14.80 2.87 -15.57
CA SER A 244 14.60 1.73 -16.48
C SER A 244 13.12 1.50 -16.81
N LYS A 245 12.26 1.45 -15.78
CA LYS A 245 10.85 1.08 -15.94
C LYS A 245 9.97 2.27 -16.22
N VAL A 246 10.08 3.34 -15.42
CA VAL A 246 9.24 4.53 -15.62
C VAL A 246 9.64 5.24 -16.90
N ALA A 247 10.93 5.48 -17.14
CA ALA A 247 11.40 6.14 -18.36
C ALA A 247 11.10 5.36 -19.65
N GLY A 248 10.89 4.04 -19.56
CA GLY A 248 10.48 3.19 -20.69
C GLY A 248 8.98 3.23 -20.99
N LEU A 249 8.16 3.89 -20.16
CA LEU A 249 6.74 4.04 -20.44
C LEU A 249 6.53 5.03 -21.59
N ALA A 250 5.90 4.57 -22.67
CA ALA A 250 5.58 5.43 -23.79
C ALA A 250 4.71 6.64 -23.37
N GLY A 251 5.15 7.84 -23.72
CA GLY A 251 4.47 9.11 -23.42
C GLY A 251 4.75 9.68 -22.03
N ILE A 252 5.58 9.03 -21.22
CA ILE A 252 5.94 9.53 -19.89
C ILE A 252 6.82 10.78 -19.98
N GLU A 253 7.63 10.88 -21.03
CA GLU A 253 8.50 12.01 -21.33
C GLU A 253 7.69 13.30 -21.51
N VAL A 254 6.51 13.20 -22.12
CA VAL A 254 5.56 14.31 -22.26
C VAL A 254 5.02 14.73 -20.90
N VAL A 255 4.58 13.77 -20.08
CA VAL A 255 4.06 14.04 -18.73
C VAL A 255 5.15 14.63 -17.82
N ALA A 256 6.38 14.13 -17.92
CA ALA A 256 7.53 14.64 -17.19
C ALA A 256 7.88 16.07 -17.64
N ALA A 257 7.79 16.38 -18.93
CA ALA A 257 8.04 17.71 -19.47
C ALA A 257 7.05 18.77 -18.98
N TRP A 258 5.84 18.39 -18.59
CA TRP A 258 4.86 19.30 -17.98
C TRP A 258 5.18 19.67 -16.53
N SER A 259 6.03 18.89 -15.85
CA SER A 259 6.41 19.15 -14.47
C SER A 259 7.84 19.69 -14.38
N ARG A 260 8.06 20.59 -13.43
CA ARG A 260 9.43 20.94 -12.98
C ARG A 260 9.96 19.96 -11.93
N LEU A 261 9.13 19.00 -11.53
CA LEU A 261 9.44 18.00 -10.52
C LEU A 261 9.63 16.65 -11.18
N PRO A 262 10.47 15.77 -10.59
CA PRO A 262 10.51 14.40 -11.05
C PRO A 262 9.16 13.71 -10.80
N VAL A 263 8.77 12.85 -11.73
CA VAL A 263 7.66 11.91 -11.52
C VAL A 263 8.03 10.99 -10.36
N VAL A 264 7.19 10.94 -9.33
CA VAL A 264 7.41 10.14 -8.12
C VAL A 264 6.61 8.85 -8.18
N SER A 265 7.08 7.79 -7.50
CA SER A 265 6.25 6.59 -7.38
C SER A 265 5.05 6.83 -6.45
N ALA A 266 3.89 6.30 -6.83
CA ALA A 266 2.66 6.48 -6.06
C ALA A 266 2.77 5.92 -4.64
N GLY A 267 3.40 4.75 -4.48
CA GLY A 267 3.65 4.13 -3.17
C GLY A 267 4.51 4.99 -2.25
N ARG A 268 5.55 5.64 -2.76
CA ARG A 268 6.40 6.54 -1.95
C ARG A 268 5.67 7.83 -1.58
N ALA A 269 4.88 8.38 -2.49
CA ALA A 269 4.05 9.54 -2.21
C ALA A 269 2.98 9.22 -1.13
N PHE A 270 2.30 8.07 -1.26
CA PHE A 270 1.37 7.55 -0.26
C PHE A 270 2.04 7.39 1.11
N ALA A 271 3.21 6.74 1.17
CA ALA A 271 3.92 6.49 2.42
C ALA A 271 4.27 7.76 3.20
N ARG A 272 4.63 8.85 2.51
CA ARG A 272 4.88 10.17 3.13
C ARG A 272 3.62 10.73 3.82
N MET A 273 2.45 10.53 3.23
CA MET A 273 1.20 10.96 3.85
C MET A 273 0.89 10.17 5.12
N ILE A 274 1.22 8.88 5.13
CA ILE A 274 1.04 8.03 6.32
C ILE A 274 2.00 8.45 7.45
N GLU A 275 3.24 8.77 7.11
CA GLU A 275 4.22 9.36 8.04
C GLU A 275 3.74 10.69 8.61
N TYR A 276 3.22 11.59 7.76
CA TYR A 276 2.61 12.84 8.20
C TYR A 276 1.45 12.60 9.18
N LEU A 277 0.52 11.70 8.86
CA LEU A 277 -0.62 11.39 9.72
C LEU A 277 -0.21 10.78 11.07
N TRP A 278 0.91 10.05 11.13
CA TRP A 278 1.44 9.55 12.40
C TRP A 278 1.85 10.68 13.34
N HIS A 279 2.41 11.79 12.83
CA HIS A 279 2.75 12.95 13.65
C HIS A 279 1.53 13.67 14.25
N LEU A 280 0.33 13.43 13.73
CA LEU A 280 -0.92 13.98 14.25
C LEU A 280 -1.61 13.07 15.28
N GLY A 281 -1.21 11.80 15.35
CA GLY A 281 -1.85 10.77 16.17
C GLY A 281 -1.17 10.51 17.52
N ASP A 282 -1.54 9.40 18.17
CA ASP A 282 -0.92 8.93 19.40
C ASP A 282 0.45 8.27 19.13
N PRO A 283 1.57 8.84 19.61
CA PRO A 283 2.91 8.31 19.35
C PRO A 283 3.18 6.95 20.01
N SER A 284 2.35 6.53 20.98
CA SER A 284 2.45 5.20 21.62
C SER A 284 1.87 4.08 20.75
N ARG A 285 1.20 4.44 19.66
CA ARG A 285 0.56 3.54 18.70
C ARG A 285 1.13 3.78 17.30
N GLY A 286 0.84 2.85 16.39
CA GLY A 286 1.20 3.02 14.98
C GLY A 286 0.11 3.71 14.16
N VAL A 287 0.48 4.13 12.97
CA VAL A 287 -0.47 4.38 11.87
C VAL A 287 -0.19 3.38 10.76
N LEU A 288 -1.25 2.78 10.21
CA LEU A 288 -1.20 1.88 9.06
C LEU A 288 -1.88 2.54 7.87
N GLY A 289 -1.18 2.63 6.75
CA GLY A 289 -1.75 2.93 5.44
C GLY A 289 -1.86 1.66 4.61
N LEU A 290 -3.02 1.45 4.00
CA LEU A 290 -3.30 0.39 3.05
C LEU A 290 -3.88 0.98 1.77
N ASP A 291 -3.19 0.82 0.64
CA ASP A 291 -3.72 1.16 -0.69
C ASP A 291 -3.85 -0.10 -1.55
N ILE A 292 -5.08 -0.43 -1.95
CA ILE A 292 -5.41 -1.59 -2.78
C ILE A 292 -5.63 -1.14 -4.22
N GLY A 293 -4.55 -1.11 -5.00
CA GLY A 293 -4.56 -0.84 -6.43
C GLY A 293 -4.98 -2.05 -7.27
N ALA A 294 -5.22 -1.82 -8.56
CA ALA A 294 -5.55 -2.90 -9.49
C ALA A 294 -4.38 -3.87 -9.71
N GLY A 295 -3.14 -3.35 -9.76
CA GLY A 295 -1.92 -4.14 -9.95
C GLY A 295 -1.09 -4.36 -8.69
N ASN A 296 -1.23 -3.51 -7.66
CA ASN A 296 -0.34 -3.51 -6.51
C ASN A 296 -1.13 -3.33 -5.20
N VAL A 297 -0.62 -3.89 -4.11
CA VAL A 297 -1.03 -3.51 -2.74
C VAL A 297 0.14 -2.82 -2.06
N THR A 298 -0.11 -1.62 -1.54
CA THR A 298 0.88 -0.83 -0.80
C THR A 298 0.50 -0.81 0.68
N LEU A 299 1.42 -1.23 1.53
CA LEU A 299 1.34 -1.06 2.98
C LEU A 299 2.43 -0.11 3.44
N ALA A 300 2.04 0.91 4.18
CA ALA A 300 2.96 1.80 4.89
C ALA A 300 2.61 1.75 6.37
N SER A 301 3.57 1.47 7.24
CA SER A 301 3.37 1.50 8.68
C SER A 301 4.37 2.43 9.33
N VAL A 302 3.94 3.21 10.31
CA VAL A 302 4.83 4.12 11.04
C VAL A 302 4.73 3.81 12.53
N PHE A 303 5.87 3.52 13.15
CA PHE A 303 5.99 3.31 14.59
C PHE A 303 7.21 4.06 15.12
N GLY A 304 7.05 4.86 16.18
CA GLY A 304 8.18 5.61 16.76
C GLY A 304 8.93 6.48 15.75
N GLY A 305 8.22 7.05 14.76
CA GLY A 305 8.80 7.82 13.66
C GLY A 305 9.52 7.00 12.59
N GLN A 306 9.50 5.67 12.66
CA GLN A 306 10.11 4.80 11.65
C GLN A 306 9.05 4.32 10.65
N LEU A 307 9.17 4.77 9.41
CA LEU A 307 8.37 4.33 8.28
C LEU A 307 8.90 3.00 7.73
N SER A 308 8.03 2.00 7.65
CA SER A 308 8.25 0.76 6.90
C SER A 308 7.26 0.70 5.73
N LEU A 309 7.78 0.66 4.51
CA LEU A 309 7.00 0.54 3.28
C LEU A 309 7.13 -0.88 2.70
N THR A 310 6.02 -1.44 2.23
CA THR A 310 5.98 -2.70 1.49
C THR A 310 5.00 -2.57 0.33
N ILE A 311 5.49 -2.84 -0.87
CA ILE A 311 4.72 -2.84 -2.12
C ILE A 311 4.73 -4.28 -2.64
N SER A 312 3.56 -4.91 -2.64
CA SER A 312 3.36 -6.21 -3.29
C SER A 312 2.95 -5.96 -4.74
N THR A 313 3.95 -5.97 -5.62
CA THR A 313 3.75 -5.80 -7.06
C THR A 313 3.08 -7.02 -7.69
N GLU A 314 2.18 -6.79 -8.65
CA GLU A 314 1.35 -7.84 -9.27
C GLU A 314 0.46 -8.59 -8.25
N ALA A 315 0.14 -7.97 -7.12
CA ALA A 315 -0.74 -8.51 -6.10
C ALA A 315 -1.97 -7.60 -5.89
N GLY A 316 -2.36 -6.81 -6.89
CA GLY A 316 -3.53 -5.94 -6.78
C GLY A 316 -4.87 -6.68 -6.83
N SER A 317 -5.97 -5.95 -6.62
CA SER A 317 -7.32 -6.53 -6.59
C SER A 317 -7.80 -7.09 -7.94
N VAL A 318 -7.14 -6.73 -9.04
CA VAL A 318 -7.50 -7.19 -10.39
C VAL A 318 -6.40 -8.13 -10.91
N PHE A 319 -5.20 -7.60 -11.11
CA PHE A 319 -4.08 -8.33 -11.71
C PHE A 319 -3.36 -9.26 -10.72
N GLY A 320 -3.71 -9.24 -9.43
CA GLY A 320 -3.23 -10.21 -8.44
C GLY A 320 -4.08 -11.48 -8.35
N SER A 321 -5.22 -11.53 -9.04
CA SER A 321 -6.17 -12.65 -8.95
C SER A 321 -5.56 -14.00 -9.35
N GLU A 322 -4.76 -14.04 -10.41
CA GLU A 322 -4.07 -15.26 -10.85
C GLU A 322 -3.14 -15.82 -9.76
N ARG A 323 -2.38 -14.95 -9.09
CA ARG A 323 -1.48 -15.37 -8.01
C ARG A 323 -2.23 -15.92 -6.81
N VAL A 324 -3.38 -15.33 -6.47
CA VAL A 324 -4.24 -15.86 -5.40
C VAL A 324 -4.74 -17.25 -5.77
N LEU A 325 -5.18 -17.45 -7.01
CA LEU A 325 -5.61 -18.77 -7.49
C LEU A 325 -4.47 -19.79 -7.48
N GLN A 326 -3.26 -19.42 -7.89
CA GLN A 326 -2.10 -20.31 -7.87
C GLN A 326 -1.68 -20.70 -6.43
N ARG A 327 -1.79 -19.77 -5.47
CA ARG A 327 -1.36 -19.99 -4.08
C ARG A 327 -2.41 -20.70 -3.24
N GLU A 328 -3.67 -20.31 -3.35
CA GLU A 328 -4.75 -20.71 -2.43
C GLU A 328 -5.87 -21.51 -3.10
N GLY A 329 -5.89 -21.54 -4.44
CA GLY A 329 -6.99 -22.08 -5.20
C GLY A 329 -8.30 -21.31 -5.00
N VAL A 330 -9.36 -21.81 -5.61
CA VAL A 330 -10.70 -21.21 -5.53
C VAL A 330 -11.28 -21.29 -4.11
N ALA A 331 -10.90 -22.30 -3.33
CA ALA A 331 -11.32 -22.46 -1.93
C ALA A 331 -10.88 -21.27 -1.05
N GLY A 332 -9.70 -20.70 -1.32
CA GLY A 332 -9.23 -19.49 -0.66
C GLY A 332 -10.13 -18.27 -0.92
N LEU A 333 -10.78 -18.20 -2.08
CA LEU A 333 -11.74 -17.13 -2.40
C LEU A 333 -13.14 -17.46 -1.86
N GLU A 334 -13.61 -18.70 -2.07
CA GLU A 334 -14.94 -19.16 -1.67
C GLU A 334 -15.17 -19.03 -0.15
N ARG A 335 -14.12 -19.09 0.68
CA ARG A 335 -14.25 -18.91 2.13
C ARG A 335 -14.88 -17.57 2.54
N TRP A 336 -14.75 -16.55 1.69
CA TRP A 336 -15.26 -15.20 1.91
C TRP A 336 -16.59 -14.93 1.19
N MET A 337 -17.10 -15.92 0.45
CA MET A 337 -18.29 -15.77 -0.38
C MET A 337 -19.57 -16.13 0.41
N PRO A 338 -20.66 -15.37 0.26
CA PRO A 338 -21.96 -15.72 0.84
C PRO A 338 -22.71 -16.78 0.01
N GLU A 339 -22.22 -17.10 -1.18
CA GLU A 339 -22.82 -18.05 -2.13
C GLU A 339 -21.72 -18.94 -2.76
N PRO A 340 -22.04 -20.19 -3.12
CA PRO A 340 -21.06 -21.08 -3.74
C PRO A 340 -20.62 -20.58 -5.11
N ILE A 341 -19.35 -20.79 -5.46
CA ILE A 341 -18.80 -20.49 -6.78
C ILE A 341 -17.99 -21.65 -7.36
N SER A 342 -18.22 -21.97 -8.64
CA SER A 342 -17.45 -23.00 -9.33
C SER A 342 -16.09 -22.45 -9.72
N ALA A 343 -15.10 -23.34 -9.89
CA ALA A 343 -13.76 -22.92 -10.28
C ALA A 343 -13.72 -22.27 -11.67
N GLU A 344 -14.49 -22.81 -12.61
CA GLU A 344 -14.60 -22.28 -13.97
C GLU A 344 -15.21 -20.87 -13.97
N GLU A 345 -16.27 -20.67 -13.19
CA GLU A 345 -16.93 -19.38 -13.11
C GLU A 345 -16.05 -18.33 -12.42
N ALA A 346 -15.38 -18.70 -11.31
CA ALA A 346 -14.42 -17.82 -10.65
C ALA A 346 -13.31 -17.40 -11.62
N LEU A 347 -12.73 -18.35 -12.36
CA LEU A 347 -11.68 -18.06 -13.34
C LEU A 347 -12.20 -17.16 -14.47
N GLY A 348 -13.36 -17.47 -15.06
CA GLY A 348 -13.95 -16.67 -16.13
C GLY A 348 -14.23 -15.22 -15.72
N THR A 349 -14.77 -15.02 -14.51
CA THR A 349 -15.01 -13.67 -13.96
C THR A 349 -13.70 -12.92 -13.74
N LEU A 350 -12.66 -13.56 -13.19
CA LEU A 350 -11.38 -12.92 -12.89
C LEU A 350 -10.57 -12.58 -14.15
N ILE A 351 -10.61 -13.43 -15.18
CA ILE A 351 -10.04 -13.13 -16.50
C ILE A 351 -10.77 -11.94 -17.12
N THR A 352 -12.11 -11.93 -17.09
CA THR A 352 -12.91 -10.82 -17.62
C THR A 352 -12.58 -9.51 -16.93
N ALA A 353 -12.45 -9.51 -15.59
CA ALA A 353 -12.04 -8.34 -14.82
C ALA A 353 -10.63 -7.85 -15.20
N SER A 354 -9.71 -8.77 -15.51
CA SER A 354 -8.35 -8.42 -15.93
C SER A 354 -8.30 -7.83 -17.34
N LEU A 355 -9.15 -8.29 -18.25
CA LEU A 355 -9.30 -7.73 -19.60
C LEU A 355 -10.01 -6.37 -19.60
N HIS A 356 -10.90 -6.14 -18.63
CA HIS A 356 -11.68 -4.92 -18.48
C HIS A 356 -11.54 -4.32 -17.07
N PRO A 357 -10.34 -3.85 -16.69
CA PRO A 357 -10.00 -3.48 -15.30
C PRO A 357 -10.71 -2.23 -14.79
N THR A 358 -11.37 -1.47 -15.67
CA THR A 358 -12.19 -0.30 -15.33
C THR A 358 -13.68 -0.60 -15.34
N SER A 359 -14.08 -1.85 -15.62
CA SER A 359 -15.48 -2.26 -15.56
C SER A 359 -15.95 -2.39 -14.11
N ILE A 360 -17.23 -2.15 -13.88
CA ILE A 360 -17.88 -2.36 -12.58
C ILE A 360 -18.59 -3.72 -12.59
N PRO A 361 -18.54 -4.49 -11.49
CA PRO A 361 -19.31 -5.73 -11.36
C PRO A 361 -20.79 -5.50 -11.64
N GLN A 362 -21.38 -6.34 -12.49
CA GLN A 362 -22.81 -6.25 -12.83
C GLN A 362 -23.66 -7.13 -11.90
N LEU A 363 -23.06 -8.19 -11.35
CA LEU A 363 -23.73 -9.11 -10.43
C LEU A 363 -23.13 -9.05 -9.02
N PRO A 364 -23.94 -9.22 -7.96
CA PRO A 364 -23.44 -9.28 -6.58
C PRO A 364 -22.33 -10.31 -6.38
N ARG A 365 -22.41 -11.44 -7.08
CA ARG A 365 -21.44 -12.53 -6.96
C ARG A 365 -20.08 -12.20 -7.59
N GLU A 366 -20.06 -11.43 -8.68
CA GLU A 366 -18.83 -10.89 -9.25
C GLU A 366 -18.18 -9.90 -8.27
N LEU A 367 -18.99 -9.03 -7.66
CA LEU A 367 -18.54 -8.09 -6.65
C LEU A 367 -17.93 -8.81 -5.45
N TRP A 368 -18.62 -9.80 -4.87
CA TRP A 368 -18.09 -10.56 -3.74
C TRP A 368 -16.79 -11.28 -4.09
N LEU A 369 -16.67 -11.81 -5.32
CA LEU A 369 -15.43 -12.45 -5.77
C LEU A 369 -14.26 -11.46 -5.82
N GLN A 370 -14.47 -10.27 -6.38
CA GLN A 370 -13.43 -9.21 -6.38
C GLN A 370 -13.06 -8.77 -4.96
N GLN A 371 -14.03 -8.67 -4.05
CA GLN A 371 -13.79 -8.34 -2.64
C GLN A 371 -13.09 -9.49 -1.91
N ALA A 372 -13.31 -10.74 -2.28
CA ALA A 372 -12.59 -11.90 -1.75
C ALA A 372 -11.12 -11.89 -2.19
N VAL A 373 -10.85 -11.57 -3.46
CA VAL A 373 -9.47 -11.34 -3.96
C VAL A 373 -8.79 -10.23 -3.17
N ALA A 374 -9.47 -9.09 -2.97
CA ALA A 374 -8.94 -7.98 -2.19
C ALA A 374 -8.52 -8.40 -0.78
N ARG A 375 -9.32 -9.23 -0.09
CA ARG A 375 -8.95 -9.75 1.23
C ARG A 375 -7.67 -10.58 1.18
N GLN A 376 -7.56 -11.49 0.21
CA GLN A 376 -6.43 -12.41 0.13
C GLN A 376 -5.12 -11.71 -0.21
N VAL A 377 -5.15 -10.77 -1.16
CA VAL A 377 -3.93 -10.02 -1.50
C VAL A 377 -3.45 -9.13 -0.36
N VAL A 378 -4.37 -8.59 0.45
CA VAL A 378 -4.01 -7.82 1.65
C VAL A 378 -3.42 -8.73 2.71
N GLN A 379 -4.02 -9.90 2.99
CA GLN A 379 -3.47 -10.88 3.94
C GLN A 379 -2.04 -11.30 3.54
N ALA A 380 -1.83 -11.65 2.28
CA ALA A 380 -0.51 -11.97 1.75
C ALA A 380 0.52 -10.82 1.90
N THR A 381 0.07 -9.57 1.69
CA THR A 381 0.94 -8.39 1.82
C THR A 381 1.27 -8.09 3.27
N VAL A 382 0.32 -8.26 4.19
CA VAL A 382 0.54 -8.11 5.64
C VAL A 382 1.57 -9.14 6.13
N GLU A 383 1.44 -10.40 5.72
CA GLU A 383 2.41 -11.47 6.04
C GLU A 383 3.82 -11.08 5.60
N LYS A 384 3.96 -10.52 4.39
CA LYS A 384 5.23 -10.03 3.84
C LYS A 384 5.78 -8.81 4.58
N ALA A 385 4.92 -7.89 5.01
CA ALA A 385 5.31 -6.61 5.61
C ALA A 385 5.69 -6.71 7.09
N GLN A 386 4.99 -7.56 7.86
CA GLN A 386 5.14 -7.66 9.32
C GLN A 386 6.59 -7.83 9.83
N PRO A 387 7.47 -8.62 9.18
CA PRO A 387 8.84 -8.78 9.63
C PRO A 387 9.67 -7.49 9.62
N ALA A 388 9.29 -6.48 8.82
CA ALA A 388 10.00 -5.20 8.72
C ALA A 388 9.51 -4.16 9.74
N TRP A 389 8.45 -4.46 10.51
CA TRP A 389 7.87 -3.52 11.45
C TRP A 389 8.62 -3.54 12.79
N LYS A 390 8.81 -2.35 13.37
CA LYS A 390 9.44 -2.15 14.69
C LYS A 390 8.44 -1.53 15.69
N PRO A 391 7.35 -2.23 16.05
CA PRO A 391 6.25 -1.64 16.82
C PRO A 391 6.53 -1.43 18.32
N GLY A 392 7.59 -2.01 18.88
CA GLY A 392 7.88 -1.92 20.31
C GLY A 392 6.69 -2.32 21.18
N ALA A 393 6.31 -1.46 22.14
CA ALA A 393 5.19 -1.68 23.05
C ALA A 393 3.83 -1.77 22.36
N ALA A 394 3.70 -1.26 21.12
CA ALA A 394 2.46 -1.36 20.36
C ALA A 394 2.16 -2.80 19.88
N LYS A 395 3.05 -3.78 20.07
CA LYS A 395 2.78 -5.20 19.73
C LYS A 395 2.60 -6.06 21.00
N PRO A 396 1.42 -6.01 21.66
CA PRO A 396 1.16 -6.79 22.86
C PRO A 396 1.11 -8.31 22.59
N TYR A 397 0.79 -8.72 21.34
CA TYR A 397 0.66 -10.11 20.95
C TYR A 397 1.57 -10.45 19.77
N ARG A 398 2.37 -11.52 19.88
CA ARG A 398 3.36 -11.90 18.87
C ARG A 398 2.76 -12.23 17.50
N ARG A 399 1.58 -12.88 17.48
CA ARG A 399 0.93 -13.43 16.27
C ARG A 399 -0.18 -12.53 15.70
N LEU A 400 -0.51 -11.42 16.35
CA LEU A 400 -1.55 -10.50 15.89
C LEU A 400 -0.90 -9.21 15.36
N LEU A 401 -1.71 -8.39 14.69
CA LEU A 401 -1.29 -7.04 14.33
C LEU A 401 -0.90 -6.23 15.57
N PRO A 402 0.03 -5.27 15.44
CA PRO A 402 0.22 -4.24 16.44
C PRO A 402 -1.04 -3.37 16.62
N LEU A 403 -1.07 -2.61 17.71
CA LEU A 403 -2.03 -1.55 17.95
C LEU A 403 -1.77 -0.39 16.99
N PHE A 404 -2.76 -0.12 16.14
CA PHE A 404 -2.81 1.06 15.30
C PHE A 404 -3.84 2.02 15.86
N ASP A 405 -3.46 3.29 16.02
CA ASP A 405 -4.41 4.34 16.36
C ASP A 405 -5.32 4.63 15.16
N THR A 406 -4.70 4.82 14.00
CA THR A 406 -5.40 5.10 12.73
C THR A 406 -4.99 4.09 11.66
N ILE A 407 -5.99 3.59 10.92
CA ILE A 407 -5.83 2.75 9.75
C ILE A 407 -6.41 3.52 8.56
N VAL A 408 -5.53 4.04 7.72
CA VAL A 408 -5.87 4.79 6.50
C VAL A 408 -5.98 3.81 5.35
N VAL A 409 -7.10 3.81 4.65
CA VAL A 409 -7.38 2.87 3.58
C VAL A 409 -7.72 3.59 2.29
N SER A 410 -7.14 3.12 1.18
CA SER A 410 -7.26 3.68 -0.16
C SER A 410 -7.38 2.54 -1.17
N GLY A 411 -7.74 2.87 -2.41
CA GLY A 411 -7.73 1.93 -3.52
C GLY A 411 -9.08 1.79 -4.20
N GLY A 412 -9.04 1.31 -5.45
CA GLY A 412 -10.22 1.23 -6.33
C GLY A 412 -11.35 0.39 -5.73
N VAL A 413 -11.00 -0.78 -5.18
CA VAL A 413 -11.97 -1.73 -4.61
C VAL A 413 -12.64 -1.21 -3.33
N LEU A 414 -12.00 -0.29 -2.60
CA LEU A 414 -12.55 0.30 -1.37
C LEU A 414 -13.39 1.54 -1.67
N ARG A 415 -12.90 2.45 -2.53
CA ARG A 415 -13.62 3.69 -2.86
C ARG A 415 -14.90 3.43 -3.67
N HIS A 416 -14.87 2.42 -4.52
CA HIS A 416 -15.98 2.04 -5.40
C HIS A 416 -16.83 0.92 -4.82
N ALA A 417 -16.61 0.55 -3.54
CA ALA A 417 -17.48 -0.36 -2.85
C ALA A 417 -18.91 0.22 -2.83
N PRO A 418 -19.92 -0.50 -3.33
CA PRO A 418 -21.30 0.02 -3.38
C PRO A 418 -21.85 0.48 -2.02
N ARG A 419 -21.35 -0.11 -0.92
CA ARG A 419 -21.67 0.31 0.44
C ARG A 419 -20.39 0.50 1.27
N PRO A 420 -20.30 1.55 2.11
CA PRO A 420 -19.17 1.73 3.03
C PRO A 420 -18.92 0.52 3.94
N SER A 421 -19.97 -0.21 4.32
CA SER A 421 -19.89 -1.43 5.11
C SER A 421 -19.08 -2.54 4.43
N GLN A 422 -19.15 -2.64 3.10
CA GLN A 422 -18.35 -3.60 2.35
C GLN A 422 -16.87 -3.22 2.35
N ALA A 423 -16.54 -1.93 2.24
CA ALA A 423 -15.17 -1.45 2.40
C ALA A 423 -14.63 -1.77 3.81
N ALA A 424 -15.44 -1.51 4.85
CA ALA A 424 -15.09 -1.86 6.22
C ALA A 424 -14.86 -3.37 6.39
N LEU A 425 -15.72 -4.23 5.82
CA LEU A 425 -15.53 -5.69 5.88
C LEU A 425 -14.23 -6.14 5.21
N ILE A 426 -13.90 -5.62 4.02
CA ILE A 426 -12.64 -5.96 3.36
C ILE A 426 -11.47 -5.66 4.30
N VAL A 427 -11.45 -4.49 4.94
CA VAL A 427 -10.39 -4.06 5.85
C VAL A 427 -10.36 -4.91 7.12
N LEU A 428 -11.51 -5.13 7.77
CA LEU A 428 -11.60 -5.90 9.01
C LEU A 428 -11.22 -7.37 8.82
N ASP A 429 -11.67 -7.97 7.71
CA ASP A 429 -11.44 -9.39 7.40
C ASP A 429 -9.99 -9.65 6.98
N SER A 430 -9.34 -8.67 6.34
CA SER A 430 -7.99 -8.82 5.82
C SER A 430 -6.90 -8.42 6.81
N LEU A 431 -7.13 -7.38 7.60
CA LEU A 431 -6.17 -6.90 8.58
C LEU A 431 -6.36 -7.57 9.94
N GLU A 432 -7.60 -7.85 10.34
CA GLU A 432 -7.94 -8.30 11.69
C GLU A 432 -7.34 -7.40 12.79
N PRO A 433 -7.63 -6.07 12.79
CA PRO A 433 -7.05 -5.14 13.74
C PRO A 433 -7.43 -5.50 15.18
N ILE A 434 -6.60 -5.12 16.15
CA ILE A 434 -6.82 -5.37 17.58
C ILE A 434 -6.97 -4.07 18.35
N GLY A 435 -7.68 -4.14 19.48
CA GLY A 435 -7.90 -2.99 20.34
C GLY A 435 -8.83 -1.96 19.70
N MET A 436 -8.55 -0.68 19.94
CA MET A 436 -9.37 0.43 19.41
C MET A 436 -8.60 1.16 18.31
N SER A 437 -9.20 1.31 17.12
CA SER A 437 -8.59 1.99 15.97
C SER A 437 -9.62 2.81 15.21
N THR A 438 -9.21 3.92 14.61
CA THR A 438 -10.03 4.69 13.66
C THR A 438 -9.69 4.25 12.24
N ILE A 439 -10.68 3.79 11.46
CA ILE A 439 -10.51 3.51 10.04
C ILE A 439 -10.92 4.75 9.25
N VAL A 440 -10.00 5.23 8.42
CA VAL A 440 -10.18 6.44 7.60
C VAL A 440 -10.06 6.06 6.14
N LEU A 441 -11.04 6.41 5.32
CA LEU A 441 -11.12 6.10 3.90
C LEU A 441 -10.67 7.30 3.04
N ASP A 442 -9.69 7.09 2.18
CA ASP A 442 -9.37 7.97 1.06
C ASP A 442 -10.40 7.79 -0.07
N GLN A 443 -11.60 8.33 0.16
CA GLN A 443 -12.73 8.21 -0.76
C GLN A 443 -12.43 8.86 -2.12
N TYR A 444 -11.60 9.91 -2.12
CA TYR A 444 -11.25 10.67 -3.32
C TYR A 444 -10.00 10.14 -4.01
N GLY A 445 -9.23 9.24 -3.39
CA GLY A 445 -7.99 8.70 -3.94
C GLY A 445 -6.89 9.77 -4.05
N VAL A 446 -6.85 10.69 -3.10
CA VAL A 446 -5.98 11.88 -3.13
C VAL A 446 -4.66 11.69 -2.40
N LEU A 447 -4.47 10.63 -1.59
CA LEU A 447 -3.26 10.50 -0.77
C LEU A 447 -1.95 10.45 -1.59
N PRO A 448 -1.82 9.65 -2.66
CA PRO A 448 -0.62 9.72 -3.51
C PRO A 448 -0.42 11.13 -4.12
N LEU A 449 -1.52 11.79 -4.52
CA LEU A 449 -1.48 13.14 -5.11
C LEU A 449 -0.96 14.16 -4.09
N LEU A 450 -1.49 14.15 -2.87
CA LEU A 450 -1.05 15.03 -1.78
C LEU A 450 0.40 14.76 -1.36
N GLY A 451 0.84 13.50 -1.40
CA GLY A 451 2.23 13.13 -1.15
C GLY A 451 3.22 13.68 -2.18
N ALA A 452 2.77 13.90 -3.42
CA ALA A 452 3.54 14.62 -4.44
C ALA A 452 3.44 16.14 -4.26
N ALA A 453 2.23 16.67 -4.05
CA ALA A 453 1.97 18.10 -3.85
C ALA A 453 2.75 18.67 -2.66
N GLY A 454 2.75 17.95 -1.55
CA GLY A 454 3.38 18.35 -0.29
C GLY A 454 4.89 18.52 -0.38
N GLN A 455 5.55 18.00 -1.42
CA GLN A 455 6.98 18.24 -1.66
C GLN A 455 7.27 19.67 -2.12
N VAL A 456 6.30 20.29 -2.78
CA VAL A 456 6.42 21.67 -3.25
C VAL A 456 5.67 22.61 -2.33
N GLN A 457 4.47 22.22 -1.93
CA GLN A 457 3.62 23.02 -1.08
C GLN A 457 3.05 22.18 0.07
N PRO A 458 3.78 22.06 1.20
CA PRO A 458 3.33 21.30 2.37
C PRO A 458 1.94 21.74 2.86
N ALA A 459 1.65 23.05 2.83
CA ALA A 459 0.36 23.60 3.25
C ALA A 459 -0.83 23.03 2.45
N ALA A 460 -0.62 22.67 1.18
CA ALA A 460 -1.68 22.08 0.36
C ALA A 460 -2.09 20.69 0.86
N ALA A 461 -1.13 19.88 1.30
CA ALA A 461 -1.40 18.58 1.89
C ALA A 461 -2.16 18.71 3.22
N VAL A 462 -1.74 19.65 4.07
CA VAL A 462 -2.38 19.92 5.38
C VAL A 462 -3.81 20.42 5.21
N ASP A 463 -4.01 21.52 4.49
CA ASP A 463 -5.33 22.15 4.35
C ASP A 463 -6.34 21.21 3.68
N VAL A 464 -5.91 20.42 2.67
CA VAL A 464 -6.82 19.46 2.01
C VAL A 464 -7.22 18.33 2.97
N LEU A 465 -6.31 17.82 3.80
CA LEU A 465 -6.66 16.81 4.79
C LEU A 465 -7.63 17.37 5.84
N ASP A 466 -7.35 18.56 6.38
CA ASP A 466 -8.16 19.21 7.41
C ASP A 466 -9.56 19.61 6.89
N SER A 467 -9.66 19.88 5.59
CA SER A 467 -10.92 20.24 4.92
C SER A 467 -11.81 19.06 4.53
N GLY A 468 -11.44 17.83 4.91
CA GLY A 468 -12.21 16.62 4.61
C GLY A 468 -11.72 15.84 3.39
N GLY A 469 -10.43 15.94 3.05
CA GLY A 469 -9.80 15.10 2.02
C GLY A 469 -9.84 13.60 2.35
N LEU A 470 -10.08 13.26 3.63
CA LEU A 470 -10.30 11.90 4.11
C LEU A 470 -11.63 11.77 4.84
N THR A 471 -12.24 10.60 4.70
CA THR A 471 -13.54 10.29 5.27
C THR A 471 -13.38 9.35 6.46
N ASN A 472 -13.84 9.73 7.66
CA ASN A 472 -13.89 8.80 8.79
C ASN A 472 -14.90 7.68 8.49
N LEU A 473 -14.41 6.44 8.30
CA LEU A 473 -15.27 5.30 7.97
C LEU A 473 -15.93 4.75 9.23
N ALA A 474 -15.13 4.43 10.24
CA ALA A 474 -15.61 3.90 11.52
C ALA A 474 -14.54 4.01 12.60
N THR A 475 -14.95 4.15 13.86
CA THR A 475 -14.10 3.74 15.00
C THR A 475 -14.39 2.27 15.29
N VAL A 476 -13.35 1.44 15.38
CA VAL A 476 -13.46 0.00 15.58
C VAL A 476 -12.94 -0.36 16.96
N ILE A 477 -13.68 -1.21 17.68
CA ILE A 477 -13.24 -1.88 18.91
C ILE A 477 -13.20 -3.37 18.62
N ALA A 478 -12.01 -3.95 18.63
CA ALA A 478 -11.74 -5.36 18.37
C ALA A 478 -11.10 -6.01 19.61
N PRO A 479 -11.91 -6.59 20.51
CA PRO A 479 -11.40 -7.22 21.72
C PRO A 479 -10.59 -8.48 21.42
N VAL A 480 -9.53 -8.71 22.21
CA VAL A 480 -8.67 -9.89 22.15
C VAL A 480 -8.81 -10.69 23.44
N GLY A 481 -9.11 -11.97 23.34
CA GLY A 481 -9.20 -12.87 24.48
C GLY A 481 -9.89 -14.18 24.12
N HIS A 482 -9.98 -15.07 25.10
CA HIS A 482 -10.64 -16.36 24.94
C HIS A 482 -12.00 -16.32 25.63
N ALA A 483 -13.06 -16.62 24.89
CA ALA A 483 -14.42 -16.74 25.38
C ALA A 483 -15.21 -17.73 24.52
N ARG A 484 -16.27 -18.32 25.06
CA ARG A 484 -17.19 -19.13 24.26
C ARG A 484 -18.10 -18.22 23.45
N ARG A 485 -18.53 -18.70 22.28
CA ARG A 485 -19.48 -17.97 21.43
C ARG A 485 -20.72 -17.55 22.24
N GLY A 486 -21.10 -16.28 22.14
CA GLY A 486 -22.24 -15.69 22.86
C GLY A 486 -21.93 -15.15 24.28
N GLU A 487 -20.75 -15.43 24.85
CA GLU A 487 -20.32 -14.83 26.11
C GLU A 487 -20.05 -13.33 25.94
N VAL A 488 -20.43 -12.52 26.93
CA VAL A 488 -20.21 -11.07 26.91
C VAL A 488 -18.72 -10.76 27.10
N LEU A 489 -18.13 -10.09 26.12
CA LEU A 489 -16.73 -9.67 26.13
C LEU A 489 -16.53 -8.28 26.71
N LEU A 490 -17.45 -7.37 26.38
CA LEU A 490 -17.32 -5.95 26.61
C LEU A 490 -18.69 -5.34 26.86
N LYS A 491 -18.83 -4.63 27.98
CA LYS A 491 -19.97 -3.74 28.21
C LYS A 491 -19.55 -2.33 27.84
N LEU A 492 -20.38 -1.63 27.07
CA LEU A 492 -20.14 -0.25 26.69
C LEU A 492 -21.30 0.65 27.05
N ARG A 493 -20.97 1.88 27.46
CA ARG A 493 -21.89 3.00 27.56
C ARG A 493 -21.38 4.13 26.67
N VAL A 494 -22.20 4.54 25.72
CA VAL A 494 -21.96 5.70 24.86
C VAL A 494 -22.74 6.86 25.44
N THR A 495 -22.08 7.98 25.71
CA THR A 495 -22.71 9.24 26.12
C THR A 495 -22.52 10.26 25.01
N TYR A 496 -23.60 10.71 24.39
CA TYR A 496 -23.60 11.67 23.30
C TYR A 496 -23.54 13.11 23.82
N GLU A 497 -23.23 14.07 22.93
CA GLU A 497 -23.13 15.50 23.27
C GLU A 497 -24.43 16.11 23.81
N ASP A 498 -25.58 15.58 23.39
CA ASP A 498 -26.91 16.02 23.85
C ASP A 498 -27.28 15.45 25.23
N GLY A 499 -26.37 14.70 25.87
CA GLY A 499 -26.57 14.07 27.16
C GLY A 499 -27.32 12.74 27.09
N SER A 500 -27.82 12.33 25.92
CA SER A 500 -28.40 11.00 25.74
C SER A 500 -27.34 9.91 25.90
N SER A 501 -27.77 8.71 26.29
CA SER A 501 -26.84 7.59 26.47
C SER A 501 -27.39 6.30 25.90
N PHE A 502 -26.51 5.49 25.34
CA PHE A 502 -26.79 4.17 24.81
C PHE A 502 -25.91 3.13 25.51
N THR A 503 -26.47 1.98 25.87
CA THR A 503 -25.71 0.88 26.49
C THR A 503 -25.88 -0.39 25.68
N ALA A 504 -24.77 -1.09 25.44
CA ALA A 504 -24.75 -2.36 24.75
C ALA A 504 -23.74 -3.33 25.38
N ASP A 505 -23.97 -4.62 25.13
CA ASP A 505 -23.11 -5.72 25.55
C ASP A 505 -22.64 -6.44 24.29
N ALA A 506 -21.34 -6.36 23.98
CA ALA A 506 -20.76 -7.06 22.84
C ALA A 506 -20.39 -8.50 23.22
N ARG A 507 -20.80 -9.46 22.40
CA ARG A 507 -20.62 -10.89 22.66
C ARG A 507 -19.68 -11.56 21.66
N GLN A 508 -19.00 -12.60 22.11
CA GLN A 508 -18.06 -13.36 21.28
C GLN A 508 -18.75 -13.93 20.04
N GLY A 509 -18.20 -13.60 18.87
CA GLY A 509 -18.69 -14.02 17.56
C GLY A 509 -19.53 -12.98 16.83
N ASP A 510 -19.91 -11.88 17.49
CA ASP A 510 -20.77 -10.85 16.93
C ASP A 510 -19.97 -9.72 16.26
N LEU A 511 -20.63 -9.06 15.32
CA LEU A 511 -20.17 -7.84 14.66
C LEU A 511 -21.31 -6.84 14.79
N GLU A 512 -21.08 -5.74 15.48
CA GLU A 512 -22.17 -4.81 15.84
C GLU A 512 -21.84 -3.37 15.44
N VAL A 513 -22.86 -2.63 15.02
CA VAL A 513 -22.75 -1.19 14.74
C VAL A 513 -23.52 -0.42 15.80
N VAL A 514 -22.82 0.52 16.44
CA VAL A 514 -23.43 1.52 17.30
C VAL A 514 -23.45 2.86 16.56
N PRO A 515 -24.64 3.47 16.35
CA PRO A 515 -24.76 4.71 15.60
C PRO A 515 -23.96 5.85 16.26
N LEU A 516 -23.10 6.48 15.48
CA LEU A 516 -22.44 7.73 15.84
C LEU A 516 -22.19 8.52 14.55
N GLN A 517 -23.05 9.49 14.27
CA GLN A 517 -23.05 10.18 12.97
C GLN A 517 -21.74 10.97 12.72
N PRO A 518 -21.32 11.13 11.46
CA PRO A 518 -20.21 12.00 11.10
C PRO A 518 -20.35 13.40 11.72
N GLY A 519 -19.24 13.96 12.20
CA GLY A 519 -19.20 15.27 12.85
C GLY A 519 -19.71 15.32 14.30
N ARG A 520 -20.24 14.21 14.84
CA ARG A 520 -20.61 14.09 16.25
C ARG A 520 -19.50 13.43 17.06
N GLN A 521 -19.34 13.84 18.31
CA GLN A 521 -18.47 13.16 19.27
C GLN A 521 -19.29 12.44 20.34
N ALA A 522 -18.69 11.42 20.94
CA ALA A 522 -19.25 10.74 22.10
C ALA A 522 -18.15 10.33 23.09
N VAL A 523 -18.54 10.15 24.35
CA VAL A 523 -17.69 9.55 25.38
C VAL A 523 -18.10 8.09 25.55
N LEU A 524 -17.18 7.18 25.24
CA LEU A 524 -17.31 5.76 25.50
C LEU A 524 -16.78 5.43 26.88
N GLU A 525 -17.58 4.74 27.68
CA GLU A 525 -17.12 4.03 28.86
C GLU A 525 -17.09 2.53 28.56
N LEU A 526 -15.89 1.97 28.51
CA LEU A 526 -15.64 0.58 28.11
C LEU A 526 -15.27 -0.25 29.33
N ARG A 527 -15.97 -1.37 29.54
CA ARG A 527 -15.76 -2.30 30.65
C ARG A 527 -15.58 -3.74 30.09
N PRO A 528 -14.35 -4.14 29.73
CA PRO A 528 -14.07 -5.48 29.25
C PRO A 528 -14.14 -6.51 30.38
N ALA A 529 -14.43 -7.76 30.04
CA ALA A 529 -14.33 -8.89 30.97
C ALA A 529 -12.86 -9.15 31.37
N ARG A 530 -12.65 -9.86 32.49
CA ARG A 530 -11.34 -10.02 33.16
C ARG A 530 -10.19 -10.47 32.24
N HIS A 531 -10.47 -11.30 31.23
CA HIS A 531 -9.46 -11.86 30.32
C HIS A 531 -9.50 -11.28 28.91
N ILE A 532 -10.25 -10.18 28.72
CA ILE A 532 -10.45 -9.53 27.44
C ILE A 532 -9.66 -8.23 27.42
N ASP A 533 -8.79 -8.08 26.42
CA ASP A 533 -8.02 -6.87 26.16
C ASP A 533 -8.68 -6.08 25.02
N ILE A 534 -8.78 -4.76 25.20
CA ILE A 534 -9.30 -3.81 24.21
C ILE A 534 -8.23 -2.77 23.80
N GLY A 535 -6.96 -3.04 24.13
CA GLY A 535 -5.83 -2.17 23.83
C GLY A 535 -5.72 -0.95 24.74
N LEU A 536 -6.34 -0.95 25.92
CA LEU A 536 -6.32 0.15 26.89
C LEU A 536 -5.52 -0.16 28.16
N GLY A 537 -4.40 -0.86 28.02
CA GLY A 537 -3.49 -1.18 29.13
C GLY A 537 -3.54 -2.63 29.62
N GLY A 538 -4.12 -3.55 28.83
CA GLY A 538 -4.07 -4.99 29.06
C GLY A 538 -5.43 -5.63 29.37
N PRO A 539 -5.45 -6.95 29.61
CA PRO A 539 -6.68 -7.70 29.88
C PRO A 539 -7.47 -7.16 31.08
N GLY A 540 -8.80 -7.01 30.91
CA GLY A 540 -9.71 -6.51 31.92
C GLY A 540 -9.60 -5.00 32.20
N LYS A 541 -8.71 -4.28 31.51
CA LYS A 541 -8.54 -2.84 31.67
C LYS A 541 -9.45 -2.08 30.71
N GLY A 542 -10.49 -1.50 31.31
CA GLY A 542 -11.41 -0.58 30.65
C GLY A 542 -10.99 0.88 30.80
N GLY A 543 -11.80 1.79 30.27
CA GLY A 543 -11.56 3.22 30.41
C GLY A 543 -12.58 4.08 29.69
N LYS A 544 -12.47 5.39 29.92
CA LYS A 544 -13.22 6.40 29.16
C LYS A 544 -12.40 6.88 27.97
N ARG A 545 -13.03 6.96 26.80
CA ARG A 545 -12.42 7.48 25.57
C ARG A 545 -13.41 8.37 24.83
N ARG A 546 -12.92 9.49 24.33
CA ARG A 546 -13.68 10.32 23.40
C ARG A 546 -13.44 9.79 21.99
N VAL A 547 -14.51 9.65 21.23
CA VAL A 547 -14.47 9.13 19.85
C VAL A 547 -15.30 10.03 18.96
N SER A 548 -14.94 10.05 17.68
CA SER A 548 -15.64 10.79 16.63
C SER A 548 -16.41 9.83 15.75
N GLY A 549 -17.61 10.22 15.34
CA GLY A 549 -18.45 9.45 14.43
C GLY A 549 -17.84 9.33 13.04
N GLY A 550 -17.93 8.13 12.47
CA GLY A 550 -17.66 7.85 11.07
C GLY A 550 -18.97 7.59 10.30
N ILE A 551 -18.87 7.35 9.01
CA ILE A 551 -20.04 7.01 8.17
C ILE A 551 -20.79 5.78 8.72
N LEU A 552 -20.07 4.80 9.26
CA LEU A 552 -20.64 3.61 9.90
C LEU A 552 -20.75 3.76 11.43
N GLY A 553 -20.35 4.88 12.02
CA GLY A 553 -20.31 5.07 13.47
C GLY A 553 -19.23 4.22 14.15
N LEU A 554 -19.62 3.47 15.18
CA LEU A 554 -18.74 2.62 15.97
C LEU A 554 -18.98 1.16 15.60
N ILE A 555 -17.94 0.43 15.23
CA ILE A 555 -18.01 -1.01 14.96
C ILE A 555 -17.39 -1.75 16.14
N ILE A 556 -18.12 -2.71 16.69
CA ILE A 556 -17.59 -3.65 17.68
C ILE A 556 -17.38 -4.98 16.97
N ASP A 557 -16.12 -5.30 16.67
CA ASP A 557 -15.73 -6.55 16.03
C ASP A 557 -15.34 -7.57 17.10
N ALA A 558 -16.34 -8.27 17.62
CA ALA A 558 -16.18 -9.32 18.63
C ALA A 558 -16.04 -10.72 18.01
N ARG A 559 -15.77 -10.82 16.70
CA ARG A 559 -15.66 -12.10 15.98
C ARG A 559 -14.47 -12.96 16.43
N GLY A 560 -13.51 -12.35 17.12
CA GLY A 560 -12.29 -12.98 17.63
C GLY A 560 -11.08 -12.69 16.76
N ARG A 561 -9.89 -12.99 17.31
CA ARG A 561 -8.57 -12.79 16.68
C ARG A 561 -7.70 -14.03 16.94
N PRO A 562 -7.37 -14.86 15.93
CA PRO A 562 -7.79 -14.71 14.53
C PRO A 562 -9.29 -14.97 14.32
N ILE A 563 -9.87 -14.39 13.27
CA ILE A 563 -11.27 -14.59 12.89
C ILE A 563 -11.52 -16.06 12.60
N GLN A 564 -12.52 -16.63 13.30
CA GLN A 564 -12.88 -18.05 13.15
C GLN A 564 -13.95 -18.20 12.06
N VAL A 565 -13.55 -18.74 10.91
CA VAL A 565 -14.45 -19.09 9.80
C VAL A 565 -14.78 -20.58 9.89
N ALA A 566 -16.05 -20.96 9.73
CA ALA A 566 -16.46 -22.35 9.82
C ALA A 566 -15.87 -23.22 8.69
N ASN A 567 -15.51 -24.46 9.02
CA ASN A 567 -15.04 -25.44 8.04
C ASN A 567 -16.19 -25.95 7.17
N ASP A 568 -17.37 -26.15 7.76
CA ASP A 568 -18.58 -26.54 7.05
C ASP A 568 -19.02 -25.42 6.06
N PRO A 569 -19.11 -25.70 4.74
CA PRO A 569 -19.41 -24.67 3.75
C PRO A 569 -20.75 -23.97 3.95
N ASP A 570 -21.78 -24.68 4.42
CA ASP A 570 -23.11 -24.10 4.64
C ASP A 570 -23.14 -23.19 5.86
N VAL A 571 -22.50 -23.60 6.96
CA VAL A 571 -22.32 -22.76 8.15
C VAL A 571 -21.49 -21.53 7.79
N ARG A 572 -20.41 -21.69 7.03
CA ARG A 572 -19.54 -20.60 6.58
C ARG A 572 -20.30 -19.57 5.74
N ARG A 573 -21.08 -20.02 4.74
CA ARG A 573 -21.91 -19.12 3.92
C ARG A 573 -22.93 -18.34 4.76
N ARG A 574 -23.57 -19.00 5.73
CA ARG A 574 -24.47 -18.32 6.68
C ARG A 574 -23.73 -17.29 7.53
N GLN A 575 -22.49 -17.55 7.95
CA GLN A 575 -21.65 -16.57 8.65
C GLN A 575 -21.35 -15.35 7.77
N MET A 576 -20.94 -15.55 6.52
CA MET A 576 -20.65 -14.43 5.59
C MET A 576 -21.89 -13.56 5.34
N ARG A 577 -23.05 -14.19 5.09
CA ARG A 577 -24.33 -13.47 4.94
C ARG A 577 -24.68 -12.68 6.18
N ARG A 578 -24.51 -13.27 7.36
CA ARG A 578 -24.76 -12.60 8.63
C ARG A 578 -23.85 -11.39 8.81
N TRP A 579 -22.54 -11.51 8.60
CA TRP A 579 -21.61 -10.39 8.75
C TRP A 579 -21.86 -9.26 7.73
N LEU A 580 -22.29 -9.60 6.52
CA LEU A 580 -22.76 -8.60 5.56
C LEU A 580 -23.96 -7.82 6.14
N LEU A 581 -25.00 -8.51 6.59
CA LEU A 581 -26.20 -7.89 7.16
C LEU A 581 -25.91 -7.08 8.44
N ASP A 582 -25.06 -7.60 9.32
CA ASP A 582 -24.74 -7.01 10.62
C ASP A 582 -24.08 -5.61 10.50
N LEU A 583 -23.37 -5.33 9.39
CA LEU A 583 -22.83 -4.00 9.08
C LEU A 583 -23.73 -3.16 8.15
N GLY A 584 -24.99 -3.57 7.92
CA GLY A 584 -25.94 -2.86 7.04
C GLY A 584 -25.79 -3.21 5.54
N GLY A 585 -25.29 -4.41 5.26
CA GLY A 585 -25.19 -5.03 3.93
C GLY A 585 -26.50 -5.57 3.37
#